data_AF-I0WSB3-F1
#
_entry.id   AF-I0WSB3-F1
#
_cell.length_a   1.000
_cell.length_b   1.000
_cell.length_c   1.000
_cell.angle_alpha   90.00
_cell.angle_beta   90.00
_cell.angle_gamma   90.00
#
_symmetry.space_group_name_H-M   'P 1'
#
loop_
_entity.id
_entity.type
_entity.pdbx_description
1 polymer ?
#
loop_
_entity_poly.entity_id
_entity_poly.type
_entity_poly.pdbx_seq_one_letter_code
_entity_poly.pdbx_strand_id
1 'polypeptide(L)'
;MALGIATRSGRPMLSLPRFAVADVHRAAALSGTILVVLHVLSLLADPYAQLRLVDNFVPFLGAYKPFWLGLGTLAFDVLLVVVVTSVLRHRIGVRLFRAVHWGTYALWPIALAHALGNGTDPSHVWFLVVVTVCVSTVVASVTWRLRADFVEYATARIKEWP
;
A
#
# COMPACT_ATOMS: atom_id res chain seq x y z
N MET A 1 3.74 -1.31 -2.41
CA MET A 1 4.11 -0.59 -3.65
C MET A 1 5.42 -1.12 -4.26
N ALA A 2 6.58 -0.95 -3.61
CA ALA A 2 7.89 -1.39 -4.14
C ALA A 2 7.92 -2.86 -4.62
N LEU A 3 7.51 -3.81 -3.78
CA LEU A 3 7.42 -5.23 -4.15
C LEU A 3 6.41 -5.50 -5.29
N GLY A 4 5.35 -4.70 -5.40
CA GLY A 4 4.38 -4.82 -6.50
C GLY A 4 4.92 -4.31 -7.84
N ILE A 5 5.86 -3.37 -7.81
CA ILE A 5 6.62 -2.94 -9.00
C ILE A 5 7.64 -4.04 -9.37
N ALA A 6 8.33 -4.58 -8.37
CA ALA A 6 9.33 -5.64 -8.55
C ALA A 6 8.75 -6.90 -9.21
N THR A 7 7.56 -7.35 -8.80
CA THR A 7 6.90 -8.52 -9.41
C THR A 7 6.56 -8.37 -10.89
N ARG A 8 6.47 -7.13 -11.41
CA ARG A 8 6.18 -6.85 -12.82
C ARG A 8 7.43 -6.78 -13.71
N SER A 9 8.61 -6.64 -13.11
CA SER A 9 9.89 -6.59 -13.85
C SER A 9 10.19 -7.93 -14.52
N GLY A 10 10.59 -7.89 -15.80
CA GLY A 10 11.18 -9.02 -16.51
C GLY A 10 12.66 -9.26 -16.16
N ARG A 11 13.31 -8.30 -15.48
CA ARG A 11 14.70 -8.40 -15.04
C ARG A 11 14.79 -8.93 -13.60
N PRO A 12 15.72 -9.85 -13.29
CA PRO A 12 15.95 -10.32 -11.92
C PRO A 12 16.43 -9.16 -11.06
N MET A 13 15.73 -8.88 -9.96
CA MET A 13 16.00 -7.70 -9.13
C MET A 13 17.17 -7.90 -8.15
N LEU A 14 17.52 -9.15 -7.82
CA LEU A 14 18.56 -9.47 -6.81
C LEU A 14 18.93 -10.96 -6.79
N SER A 15 19.13 -11.60 -7.94
CA SER A 15 19.25 -13.07 -8.14
C SER A 15 18.06 -13.93 -7.65
N LEU A 16 17.09 -13.35 -6.96
CA LEU A 16 15.88 -14.02 -6.49
C LEU A 16 14.98 -14.45 -7.64
N PRO A 17 14.45 -15.69 -7.61
CA PRO A 17 13.50 -16.14 -8.60
C PRO A 17 12.15 -15.42 -8.43
N ARG A 18 11.41 -15.28 -9.52
CA ARG A 18 10.19 -14.44 -9.57
C ARG A 18 9.10 -14.89 -8.61
N PHE A 19 8.97 -16.18 -8.38
CA PHE A 19 8.01 -16.72 -7.41
C PHE A 19 8.34 -16.23 -6.00
N ALA A 20 9.63 -16.13 -5.62
CA ALA A 20 10.03 -15.64 -4.30
C ALA A 20 9.65 -14.17 -4.11
N VAL A 21 9.79 -13.33 -5.14
CA VAL A 21 9.35 -11.92 -5.07
C VAL A 21 7.82 -11.83 -4.93
N ALA A 22 7.08 -12.68 -5.63
CA ALA A 22 5.62 -12.75 -5.53
C ALA A 22 5.16 -13.25 -4.14
N ASP A 23 5.85 -14.23 -3.58
CA ASP A 23 5.57 -14.76 -2.24
C ASP A 23 5.88 -13.72 -1.16
N VAL A 24 7.02 -13.03 -1.25
CA VAL A 24 7.36 -11.92 -0.33
C VAL A 24 6.35 -10.79 -0.45
N HIS A 25 5.90 -10.45 -1.67
CA HIS A 25 4.85 -9.45 -1.85
C HIS A 25 3.55 -9.86 -1.16
N ARG A 26 3.14 -11.13 -1.31
CA ARG A 26 1.91 -11.66 -0.72
C ARG A 26 2.01 -11.70 0.81
N ALA A 27 3.14 -12.16 1.34
CA ALA A 27 3.39 -12.18 2.78
C ALA A 27 3.35 -10.76 3.37
N ALA A 28 4.09 -9.82 2.76
CA ALA A 28 4.11 -8.42 3.19
C ALA A 28 2.72 -7.76 3.10
N ALA A 29 1.96 -8.04 2.04
CA ALA A 29 0.59 -7.52 1.89
C ALA A 29 -0.34 -8.07 2.98
N LEU A 30 -0.25 -9.36 3.29
CA LEU A 30 -1.06 -9.98 4.34
C LEU A 30 -0.68 -9.43 5.72
N SER A 31 0.61 -9.41 6.06
CA SER A 31 1.10 -8.86 7.32
C SER A 31 0.70 -7.39 7.48
N GLY A 32 0.86 -6.57 6.43
CA GLY A 32 0.45 -5.17 6.45
C GLY A 32 -1.06 -5.02 6.68
N THR A 33 -1.89 -5.84 6.03
CA THR A 33 -3.35 -5.81 6.22
C THR A 33 -3.71 -6.18 7.67
N ILE A 34 -3.09 -7.23 8.23
CA ILE A 34 -3.33 -7.64 9.62
C ILE A 34 -2.94 -6.53 10.59
N LEU A 35 -1.77 -5.90 10.39
CA LEU A 35 -1.32 -4.80 11.24
C LEU A 35 -2.26 -3.60 11.18
N VAL A 36 -2.82 -3.26 10.00
CA VAL A 36 -3.81 -2.20 9.87
C VAL A 36 -5.10 -2.54 10.63
N VAL A 37 -5.57 -3.79 10.52
CA VAL A 37 -6.74 -4.25 11.29
C VAL A 37 -6.47 -4.11 12.79
N LEU A 38 -5.32 -4.57 13.27
CA LEU A 38 -4.95 -4.44 14.68
C LEU A 38 -4.83 -2.97 15.11
N HIS A 39 -4.28 -2.11 14.26
CA HIS A 39 -4.18 -0.67 14.51
C HIS A 39 -5.57 -0.03 14.70
N VAL A 40 -6.52 -0.28 13.79
CA VAL A 40 -7.89 0.25 13.89
C VAL A 40 -8.59 -0.29 15.13
N LEU A 41 -8.44 -1.59 15.43
CA LEU A 41 -9.01 -2.19 16.64
C LEU A 41 -8.41 -1.60 17.93
N SER A 42 -7.10 -1.33 17.96
CA SER A 42 -6.47 -0.69 19.11
C SER A 42 -6.97 0.74 19.32
N LEU A 43 -7.26 1.48 18.23
CA LEU A 43 -7.80 2.83 18.30
C LEU A 43 -9.25 2.86 18.81
N LEU A 44 -10.06 1.84 18.51
CA LEU A 44 -11.41 1.70 19.07
C LEU A 44 -11.39 1.46 20.59
N ALA A 45 -10.29 0.89 21.11
CA ALA A 45 -10.08 0.71 22.54
C ALA A 45 -9.40 1.91 23.22
N ASP A 46 -8.99 2.94 22.45
CA ASP A 46 -8.30 4.11 22.95
C ASP A 46 -9.30 5.23 23.34
N PRO A 47 -9.41 5.58 24.64
CA PRO A 47 -10.29 6.65 25.11
C PRO A 47 -9.93 8.04 24.53
N TYR A 48 -8.68 8.27 24.16
CA TYR A 48 -8.21 9.55 23.63
C TYR A 48 -8.60 9.76 22.16
N ALA A 49 -8.84 8.68 21.43
CA ALA A 49 -9.16 8.76 20.00
C ALA A 49 -10.59 9.29 19.75
N GLN A 50 -11.50 9.20 20.74
CA GLN A 50 -12.91 9.63 20.65
C GLN A 50 -13.63 9.10 19.40
N LEU A 51 -13.20 7.94 18.89
CA LEU A 51 -13.70 7.37 17.64
C LEU A 51 -15.07 6.73 17.84
N ARG A 52 -15.99 7.05 16.94
CA ARG A 52 -17.25 6.32 16.77
C ARG A 52 -17.07 5.29 15.67
N LEU A 53 -17.82 4.20 15.72
CA LEU A 53 -17.79 3.16 14.67
C LEU A 53 -18.05 3.70 13.26
N VAL A 54 -18.82 4.78 13.12
CA VAL A 54 -19.09 5.44 11.83
C VAL A 54 -17.87 6.15 11.24
N ASP A 55 -16.95 6.62 12.08
CA ASP A 55 -15.75 7.36 11.65
C ASP A 55 -14.75 6.46 10.90
N ASN A 56 -14.90 5.14 11.04
CA ASN A 56 -14.10 4.13 10.33
C ASN A 56 -14.53 3.91 8.88
N PHE A 57 -15.70 4.43 8.47
CA PHE A 57 -16.25 4.21 7.13
C PHE A 57 -16.61 5.51 6.41
N VAL A 58 -16.70 6.62 7.14
CA VAL A 58 -17.00 7.93 6.55
C VAL A 58 -15.86 8.89 6.87
N PRO A 59 -15.03 9.25 5.87
CA PRO A 59 -13.89 10.11 6.13
C PRO A 59 -14.34 11.52 6.53
N PHE A 60 -13.53 12.17 7.38
CA PHE A 60 -13.68 13.56 7.84
C PHE A 60 -14.84 13.85 8.81
N LEU A 61 -15.55 12.83 9.29
CA LEU A 61 -16.60 13.01 10.32
C LEU A 61 -16.07 13.05 11.77
N GLY A 62 -14.86 12.56 12.01
CA GLY A 62 -14.28 12.49 13.36
C GLY A 62 -14.09 13.88 13.99
N ALA A 63 -14.40 14.01 15.28
CA ALA A 63 -14.28 15.29 15.99
C ALA A 63 -12.81 15.71 16.23
N TYR A 64 -11.92 14.73 16.39
CA TYR A 64 -10.50 14.97 16.66
C TYR A 64 -9.69 15.05 15.37
N LYS A 65 -9.06 16.21 15.07
CA LYS A 65 -8.23 16.41 13.86
C LYS A 65 -8.87 15.81 12.57
N PRO A 66 -10.09 16.26 12.18
CA PRO A 66 -10.94 15.62 11.17
C PRO A 66 -10.22 15.34 9.84
N PHE A 67 -9.39 16.28 9.38
CA PHE A 67 -8.63 16.12 8.14
C PHE A 67 -7.67 14.91 8.19
N TRP A 68 -6.86 14.82 9.26
CA TRP A 68 -5.87 13.76 9.38
C TRP A 68 -6.51 12.42 9.68
N LEU A 69 -7.51 12.36 10.56
CA LEU A 69 -8.30 11.14 10.76
C LEU A 69 -8.97 10.68 9.47
N GLY A 70 -9.59 11.59 8.72
CA GLY A 70 -10.26 11.28 7.46
C GLY A 70 -9.33 10.70 6.38
N LEU A 71 -8.05 11.12 6.35
CA LEU A 71 -7.05 10.46 5.48
C LEU A 71 -6.79 9.00 5.91
N GLY A 72 -6.81 8.72 7.21
CA GLY A 72 -6.70 7.36 7.75
C GLY A 72 -7.89 6.50 7.34
N THR A 73 -9.11 7.03 7.51
CA THR A 73 -10.36 6.37 7.06
C THR A 73 -10.34 6.12 5.55
N LEU A 74 -10.00 7.13 4.75
CA LEU A 74 -9.91 7.00 3.30
C LEU A 74 -8.86 5.95 2.87
N ALA A 75 -7.71 5.91 3.53
CA ALA A 75 -6.70 4.88 3.30
C ALA A 75 -7.24 3.48 3.65
N PHE A 76 -7.95 3.35 4.78
CA PHE A 76 -8.58 2.10 5.18
C PHE A 76 -9.63 1.64 4.16
N ASP A 77 -10.49 2.53 3.68
CA ASP A 77 -11.52 2.20 2.68
C ASP A 77 -10.89 1.72 1.36
N VAL A 78 -9.86 2.43 0.87
CA VAL A 78 -9.12 2.01 -0.34
C VAL A 78 -8.47 0.65 -0.13
N LEU A 79 -7.84 0.41 1.02
CA LEU A 79 -7.26 -0.89 1.36
C LEU A 79 -8.32 -1.99 1.38
N LEU A 80 -9.47 -1.74 2.00
CA LEU A 80 -10.58 -2.69 2.09
C LEU A 80 -11.06 -3.10 0.69
N VAL A 81 -11.30 -2.13 -0.18
CA VAL A 81 -11.72 -2.38 -1.57
C VAL A 81 -10.66 -3.18 -2.34
N VAL A 82 -9.37 -2.86 -2.17
CA VAL A 82 -8.26 -3.61 -2.79
C VAL A 82 -8.20 -5.05 -2.26
N VAL A 83 -8.36 -5.27 -0.96
CA VAL A 83 -8.32 -6.60 -0.35
C VAL A 83 -9.49 -7.45 -0.82
N VAL A 84 -10.72 -6.92 -0.76
CA VAL A 84 -11.93 -7.60 -1.21
C VAL A 84 -11.81 -8.00 -2.69
N THR A 85 -11.40 -7.08 -3.55
CA THR A 85 -11.20 -7.38 -4.98
C THR A 85 -10.06 -8.35 -5.23
N SER A 86 -9.03 -8.39 -4.39
CA SER A 86 -7.92 -9.35 -4.48
C SER A 86 -8.34 -10.78 -4.10
N VAL A 87 -9.22 -10.93 -3.12
CA VAL A 87 -9.84 -12.22 -2.76
C VAL A 87 -10.77 -12.69 -3.89
N LEU A 88 -11.60 -11.77 -4.40
CA LEU A 88 -12.56 -12.03 -5.47
C LEU A 88 -11.94 -12.04 -6.88
N ARG A 89 -10.61 -11.96 -7.02
CA ARG A 89 -9.92 -11.85 -8.32
C ARG A 89 -10.31 -12.93 -9.35
N HIS A 90 -10.75 -14.10 -8.89
CA HIS A 90 -11.16 -15.23 -9.72
C HIS A 90 -12.61 -15.11 -10.24
N ARG A 91 -13.41 -14.21 -9.64
CA ARG A 91 -14.81 -13.93 -10.01
C ARG A 91 -14.96 -12.65 -10.81
N ILE A 92 -14.00 -11.73 -10.72
CA ILE A 92 -14.03 -10.43 -11.40
C ILE A 92 -13.13 -10.41 -12.64
N GLY A 93 -13.48 -9.60 -13.63
CA GLY A 93 -12.65 -9.42 -14.82
C GLY A 93 -11.29 -8.79 -14.51
N VAL A 94 -10.26 -9.22 -15.25
CA VAL A 94 -8.86 -8.74 -15.09
C VAL A 94 -8.75 -7.21 -15.20
N ARG A 95 -9.57 -6.58 -16.04
CA ARG A 95 -9.61 -5.11 -16.22
C ARG A 95 -10.04 -4.40 -14.94
N LEU A 96 -11.13 -4.85 -14.33
CA LEU A 96 -11.65 -4.28 -13.08
C LEU A 96 -10.66 -4.50 -11.93
N PHE A 97 -10.15 -5.72 -11.79
CA PHE A 97 -9.13 -6.03 -10.78
C PHE A 97 -7.93 -5.08 -10.92
N ARG A 98 -7.41 -4.90 -12.13
CA ARG A 98 -6.26 -4.02 -12.38
C ARG A 98 -6.57 -2.56 -12.05
N ALA A 99 -7.74 -2.06 -12.44
CA ALA A 99 -8.15 -0.68 -12.17
C ALA A 99 -8.25 -0.41 -10.67
N VAL A 100 -8.88 -1.32 -9.91
CA VAL A 100 -8.99 -1.18 -8.45
C VAL A 100 -7.61 -1.32 -7.78
N HIS A 101 -6.81 -2.30 -8.20
CA HIS A 101 -5.50 -2.53 -7.61
C HIS A 101 -4.54 -1.36 -7.85
N TRP A 102 -4.75 -0.54 -8.88
CA TRP A 102 -4.01 0.72 -9.07
C TRP A 102 -4.27 1.74 -7.95
N GLY A 103 -5.38 1.64 -7.23
CA GLY A 103 -5.65 2.44 -6.03
C GLY A 103 -4.56 2.31 -4.96
N THR A 104 -3.80 1.21 -4.95
CA THR A 104 -2.65 1.03 -4.05
C THR A 104 -1.54 2.08 -4.22
N TYR A 105 -1.44 2.71 -5.39
CA TYR A 105 -0.51 3.82 -5.63
C TYR A 105 -0.95 5.10 -4.91
N ALA A 106 -2.26 5.34 -4.79
CA ALA A 106 -2.82 6.47 -4.04
C ALA A 106 -2.87 6.17 -2.53
N LEU A 107 -3.10 4.92 -2.16
CA LEU A 107 -3.11 4.47 -0.76
C LEU A 107 -1.83 4.87 -0.01
N TRP A 108 -0.66 4.67 -0.63
CA TRP A 108 0.63 4.93 0.01
C TRP A 108 0.85 6.39 0.44
N PRO A 109 0.73 7.41 -0.44
CA PRO A 109 0.89 8.81 -0.03
C PRO A 109 -0.21 9.28 0.94
N ILE A 110 -1.44 8.77 0.83
CA ILE A 110 -2.53 9.10 1.76
C ILE A 110 -2.20 8.59 3.17
N ALA A 111 -1.78 7.33 3.29
CA ALA A 111 -1.40 6.73 4.57
C ALA A 111 -0.17 7.42 5.19
N LEU A 112 0.82 7.80 4.36
CA LEU A 112 1.99 8.55 4.82
C LEU A 112 1.60 9.93 5.36
N ALA A 113 0.75 10.66 4.63
CA ALA A 113 0.24 11.95 5.08
C ALA A 113 -0.53 11.83 6.41
N HIS A 114 -1.43 10.84 6.51
CA HIS A 114 -2.11 10.51 7.76
C HIS A 114 -1.13 10.30 8.92
N ALA A 115 -0.11 9.47 8.74
CA ALA A 115 0.88 9.18 9.78
C ALA A 115 1.66 10.43 10.23
N LEU A 116 2.05 11.31 9.29
CA LEU A 116 2.80 12.53 9.58
C LEU A 116 1.98 13.58 10.31
N GLY A 117 0.69 13.72 10.01
CA GLY A 117 -0.13 14.78 10.59
C GLY A 117 -0.97 14.36 11.80
N ASN A 118 -1.34 13.08 11.89
CA ASN A 118 -2.08 12.55 13.03
C ASN A 118 -1.17 12.01 14.14
N GLY A 119 0.04 11.55 13.80
CA GLY A 119 0.97 10.94 14.74
C GLY A 119 1.45 11.92 15.82
N THR A 120 1.75 11.39 17.00
CA THR A 120 2.40 12.12 18.11
C THR A 120 3.92 12.15 17.96
N ASP A 121 4.47 11.18 17.23
CA ASP A 121 5.91 10.97 17.05
C ASP A 121 6.61 11.59 15.81
N PRO A 122 5.99 12.44 14.95
CA PRO A 122 6.66 12.96 13.74
C PRO A 122 7.98 13.68 13.99
N SER A 123 8.21 14.21 15.19
CA SER A 123 9.46 14.91 15.56
C SER A 123 10.55 13.96 16.05
N HIS A 124 10.27 12.69 16.29
CA HIS A 124 11.26 11.74 16.77
C HIS A 124 12.14 11.23 15.62
N VAL A 125 13.47 11.21 15.86
CA VAL A 125 14.47 10.81 14.87
C VAL A 125 14.22 9.41 14.33
N TRP A 126 13.82 8.45 15.17
CA TRP A 126 13.54 7.08 14.72
C TRP A 126 12.42 7.03 13.69
N PHE A 127 11.36 7.82 13.87
CA PHE A 127 10.24 7.90 12.94
C PHE A 127 10.67 8.51 11.61
N LEU A 128 11.44 9.61 11.67
CA LEU A 128 12.00 10.26 10.48
C LEU A 128 12.92 9.33 9.67
N VAL A 129 13.74 8.52 10.34
CA VAL A 129 14.58 7.51 9.69
C VAL A 129 13.71 6.48 8.97
N VAL A 130 12.70 5.93 9.63
CA VAL A 130 11.78 4.95 9.01
C VAL A 130 11.07 5.56 7.80
N VAL A 131 10.51 6.76 7.93
CA VAL A 131 9.85 7.48 6.83
C VAL A 131 10.81 7.70 5.67
N THR A 132 12.02 8.18 5.93
CA THR A 132 13.02 8.47 4.88
C THR A 132 13.42 7.19 4.13
N VAL A 133 13.65 6.08 4.85
CA VAL A 133 13.95 4.78 4.24
C VAL A 133 12.79 4.28 3.38
N CYS A 134 11.55 4.40 3.86
CA CYS A 134 10.37 3.99 3.11
C CYS A 134 10.19 4.83 1.84
N VAL A 135 10.27 6.15 1.96
CA VAL A 135 10.12 7.10 0.85
C VAL A 135 11.20 6.87 -0.20
N SER A 136 12.46 6.78 0.20
CA SER A 136 13.58 6.54 -0.72
C SER A 136 13.44 5.21 -1.46
N THR A 137 13.02 4.14 -0.79
CA THR A 137 12.75 2.83 -1.41
C THR A 137 11.65 2.92 -2.46
N VAL A 138 10.57 3.65 -2.17
CA VAL A 138 9.45 3.84 -3.10
C VAL A 138 9.87 4.69 -4.29
N VAL A 139 10.57 5.80 -4.08
CA VAL A 139 11.09 6.66 -5.15
C VAL A 139 12.07 5.90 -6.03
N ALA A 140 12.99 5.13 -5.46
CA ALA A 140 13.90 4.27 -6.22
C ALA A 140 13.13 3.24 -7.07
N SER A 141 12.08 2.64 -6.51
CA SER A 141 11.25 1.66 -7.24
C SER A 141 10.45 2.31 -8.38
N VAL A 142 9.89 3.50 -8.16
CA VAL A 142 9.13 4.24 -9.18
C VAL A 142 10.05 4.74 -10.29
N THR A 143 11.19 5.34 -9.92
CA THR A 143 12.18 5.80 -10.90
C THR A 143 12.70 4.64 -11.73
N TRP A 144 12.99 3.48 -11.14
CA TRP A 144 13.30 2.27 -11.90
C TRP A 144 12.19 1.94 -12.90
N ARG A 145 10.92 1.88 -12.46
CA ARG A 145 9.79 1.55 -13.33
C ARG A 145 9.65 2.51 -14.52
N LEU A 146 9.98 3.78 -14.34
CA LEU A 146 9.85 4.82 -15.36
C LEU A 146 11.04 4.89 -16.33
N ARG A 147 12.14 4.15 -16.08
CA ARG A 147 13.27 4.10 -17.01
C ARG A 147 12.85 3.44 -18.33
N ALA A 148 13.36 3.97 -19.45
CA ALA A 148 13.07 3.47 -20.79
C ALA A 148 13.41 1.99 -20.98
N ASP A 149 14.38 1.48 -20.22
CA ASP A 149 14.81 0.08 -20.25
C ASP A 149 13.95 -0.87 -19.39
N PHE A 150 12.82 -0.40 -18.86
CA PHE A 150 11.93 -1.24 -18.06
C PHE A 150 11.23 -2.28 -18.93
N VAL A 151 11.77 -3.50 -18.93
CA VAL A 151 11.16 -4.63 -19.62
C VAL A 151 10.04 -5.20 -18.75
N GLU A 152 8.79 -5.01 -19.16
CA GLU A 152 7.66 -5.74 -18.58
C GLU A 152 7.73 -7.22 -19.00
N TYR A 153 7.41 -8.13 -18.07
CA TYR A 153 7.48 -9.57 -18.33
C TYR A 153 6.68 -10.02 -19.57
N ALA A 154 5.53 -9.40 -19.82
CA ALA A 154 4.70 -9.70 -20.99
C ALA A 154 5.47 -9.50 -22.30
N THR A 155 6.35 -8.49 -22.36
CA THR A 155 7.18 -8.17 -23.51
C THR A 155 8.39 -9.10 -23.63
N ALA A 156 8.99 -9.51 -22.51
CA ALA A 156 10.10 -10.47 -22.50
C ALA A 156 9.69 -11.83 -23.09
N ARG A 157 8.50 -12.34 -22.71
CA ARG A 157 7.98 -13.63 -23.19
C ARG A 157 7.75 -13.67 -24.70
N ILE A 158 7.33 -12.56 -25.29
CA ILE A 158 7.09 -12.45 -26.75
C ILE A 158 8.41 -12.51 -27.53
N LYS A 159 9.51 -12.03 -26.93
CA LYS A 159 10.82 -12.00 -27.60
C LYS A 159 11.54 -13.36 -27.61
N GLU A 160 11.16 -14.30 -26.75
CA GLU A 160 11.78 -15.63 -26.62
C GLU A 160 11.14 -16.72 -27.51
N TRP A 161 10.09 -16.39 -28.27
CA TRP A 161 9.48 -17.31 -29.24
C TRP A 161 9.84 -16.86 -30.68
N PRO A 162 10.66 -17.64 -31.42
CA PRO A 162 10.89 -17.42 -32.85
C PRO A 162 9.66 -17.77 -33.70
#